data_AF-A0A940LCS9-F1
#
_entry.id   AF-A0A940LCS9-F1
#
_cell.length_a   1.000
_cell.length_b   1.000
_cell.length_c   1.000
_cell.angle_alpha   90.00
_cell.angle_beta   90.00
_cell.angle_gamma   90.00
#
_symmetry.space_group_name_H-M   'P 1'
#
loop_
_entity.id
_entity.type
_entity.pdbx_description
1 polymer ?
#
loop_
_entity_poly.entity_id
_entity_poly.type
_entity_poly.pdbx_seq_one_letter_code
_entity_poly.pdbx_strand_id
1 'polypeptide(L)' 'EHEFDYVFAGEYEGDIYPNSNEVADYVYKPIVDIKREIETHPEKFTSWFKIAFPRIEKWWQEKYEVRG' A
#
# COMPACT_ATOMS: atom_id res chain seq x y z
N GLU A 1 -3.04 19.65 8.36
CA GLU A 1 -1.70 19.01 8.46
C GLU A 1 -0.80 19.61 7.38
N HIS A 2 0.50 19.77 7.66
CA HIS A 2 1.51 20.32 6.73
C HIS A 2 2.73 19.39 6.70
N GLU A 3 2.49 18.12 6.37
CA GLU A 3 3.55 17.11 6.29
C GLU A 3 3.96 16.91 4.83
N PHE A 4 5.27 16.87 4.59
CA PHE A 4 5.84 16.50 3.31
C PHE A 4 6.18 15.01 3.35
N ASP A 5 5.49 14.21 2.54
CA ASP A 5 5.58 12.75 2.58
C ASP A 5 6.42 12.20 1.40
N TYR A 6 7.35 11.32 1.71
CA TYR A 6 8.19 10.61 0.74
C TYR A 6 7.71 9.16 0.65
N VAL A 7 7.16 8.79 -0.51
CA VAL A 7 6.65 7.43 -0.76
C VAL A 7 7.79 6.54 -1.28
N PHE A 8 8.08 5.46 -0.57
CA PHE A 8 9.06 4.44 -0.96
C PHE A 8 8.36 3.13 -1.33
N ALA A 9 8.93 2.38 -2.27
CA ALA A 9 8.44 1.08 -2.69
C ALA A 9 9.60 0.08 -2.83
N GLY A 10 9.33 -1.18 -2.49
CA GLY A 10 10.33 -2.26 -2.50
C GLY A 10 9.68 -3.63 -2.41
N GLU A 11 10.50 -4.67 -2.50
CA GLU A 11 10.10 -6.07 -2.36
C GLU A 11 10.66 -6.63 -1.06
N TYR A 12 9.88 -7.51 -0.43
CA TYR A 12 10.27 -8.18 0.80
C TYR A 12 9.68 -9.59 0.82
N GLU A 13 10.55 -10.59 0.99
CA GLU A 13 10.18 -12.02 1.02
C GLU A 13 10.47 -12.67 2.39
N GLY A 14 10.82 -11.87 3.41
CA GLY A 14 11.05 -12.36 4.76
C GLY A 14 9.77 -12.48 5.58
N ASP A 15 9.89 -13.08 6.75
CA ASP A 15 8.81 -13.15 7.73
C ASP A 15 8.53 -11.77 8.36
N ILE A 16 7.25 -11.47 8.63
CA ILE A 16 6.84 -10.27 9.35
C ILE A 16 6.60 -10.61 10.82
N TYR A 17 7.32 -9.92 11.71
CA TYR A 17 7.17 -10.00 13.17
C TYR A 17 6.76 -8.63 13.76
N PRO A 18 5.47 -8.26 13.71
CA PRO A 18 5.03 -6.95 14.17
C PRO A 18 5.05 -6.82 15.69
N ASN A 19 5.31 -5.61 16.19
CA ASN A 19 5.04 -5.27 17.59
C ASN A 19 3.53 -5.08 17.77
N SER A 20 2.88 -5.92 18.58
CA SER A 20 1.42 -5.91 18.78
C SER A 20 0.88 -4.63 19.42
N ASN A 21 1.73 -3.81 20.05
CA ASN A 21 1.33 -2.50 20.56
C ASN A 21 1.16 -1.44 19.47
N GLU A 22 1.79 -1.64 18.31
CA GLU A 22 1.81 -0.69 17.19
C GLU A 22 1.01 -1.20 15.98
N VAL A 23 1.03 -2.52 15.74
CA VAL A 23 0.39 -3.14 14.59
C VAL A 23 -0.48 -4.30 15.08
N ALA A 24 -1.78 -4.16 14.91
CA ALA A 24 -2.75 -5.17 15.33
C ALA A 24 -2.75 -6.40 14.40
N ASP A 25 -2.59 -6.19 13.09
CA ASP A 25 -2.60 -7.25 12.07
C ASP A 25 -1.98 -6.76 10.75
N TYR A 26 -1.65 -7.68 9.83
CA TYR A 26 -1.21 -7.38 8.47
C TYR A 26 -1.75 -8.40 7.46
N VAL A 27 -1.90 -7.97 6.20
CA VAL A 27 -2.36 -8.85 5.13
C VAL A 27 -1.74 -8.45 3.79
N TYR A 28 -1.31 -9.44 3.01
CA TYR A 28 -0.94 -9.26 1.62
C TYR A 28 -2.17 -9.42 0.73
N LYS A 29 -2.36 -8.51 -0.22
CA LYS A 29 -3.46 -8.57 -1.19
C LYS A 29 -2.98 -8.21 -2.60
N PRO A 30 -3.63 -8.71 -3.66
CA PRO A 30 -3.42 -8.22 -5.01
C PRO A 30 -3.64 -6.71 -5.10
N ILE A 31 -2.81 -6.00 -5.87
CA ILE A 31 -2.89 -4.54 -5.97
C ILE A 31 -4.25 -4.05 -6.51
N VAL A 32 -4.86 -4.84 -7.40
CA VAL A 32 -6.20 -4.59 -7.95
C VAL A 32 -7.30 -4.65 -6.88
N ASP A 33 -7.16 -5.55 -5.91
CA ASP A 33 -8.12 -5.67 -4.80
C ASP A 33 -7.96 -4.51 -3.82
N ILE A 34 -6.71 -4.09 -3.55
CA ILE A 34 -6.44 -2.91 -2.71
C ILE A 34 -7.06 -1.66 -3.34
N LYS A 35 -6.88 -1.45 -4.65
CA LYS A 35 -7.51 -0.33 -5.39
C LYS A 35 -9.02 -0.34 -5.23
N ARG A 36 -9.64 -1.49 -5.51
CA ARG A 36 -11.10 -1.66 -5.39
C ARG A 36 -11.57 -1.40 -3.97
N GLU A 37 -10.85 -1.85 -2.95
CA GLU A 37 -11.21 -1.60 -1.55
C GLU A 37 -11.09 -0.12 -1.17
N ILE A 38 -10.06 0.60 -1.65
CA ILE A 38 -9.95 2.05 -1.46
C ILE A 38 -11.15 2.78 -2.06
N GLU A 39 -11.61 2.37 -3.24
CA GLU A 39 -12.73 2.99 -3.95
C GLU A 39 -14.10 2.65 -3.32
N THR A 40 -14.28 1.42 -2.83
CA THR A 40 -15.57 0.92 -2.34
C THR A 40 -15.75 1.05 -0.83
N HIS A 41 -14.66 1.05 -0.06
CA HIS A 41 -14.64 1.12 1.41
C HIS A 41 -13.52 2.08 1.89
N PRO A 42 -13.54 3.37 1.47
CA PRO A 42 -12.47 4.33 1.76
C PRO A 42 -12.27 4.61 3.26
N GLU A 43 -13.24 4.28 4.10
CA GLU A 43 -13.19 4.41 5.56
C GLU A 43 -12.26 3.38 6.23
N LYS A 44 -11.95 2.27 5.55
CA LYS A 44 -10.97 1.28 6.04
C LYS A 44 -9.52 1.78 5.94
N PHE A 45 -9.29 2.87 5.23
CA PHE A 45 -7.96 3.38 4.92
C PHE A 45 -7.76 4.79 5.45
N THR A 46 -6.57 5.03 6.01
CA THR A 46 -6.15 6.37 6.41
C THR A 46 -6.06 7.29 5.20
N SER A 47 -6.20 8.60 5.42
CA SER A 47 -6.07 9.61 4.36
C SER A 47 -4.71 9.51 3.65
N TRP A 48 -3.63 9.29 4.40
CA TRP A 48 -2.27 9.14 3.88
C TRP A 48 -2.13 7.95 2.93
N PHE A 49 -2.69 6.79 3.28
CA PHE A 49 -2.63 5.63 2.41
C PHE A 49 -3.31 5.88 1.06
N LYS A 50 -4.47 6.56 1.09
CA LYS A 50 -5.21 6.95 -0.13
C LYS A 50 -4.41 7.91 -1.02
N ILE A 51 -3.63 8.81 -0.43
CA ILE A 51 -2.75 9.75 -1.15
C ILE A 51 -1.52 9.04 -1.73
N ALA A 52 -0.93 8.10 -0.97
CA ALA A 52 0.27 7.38 -1.38
C ALA A 52 0.00 6.29 -2.44
N PHE A 53 -1.16 5.63 -2.38
CA PHE A 53 -1.47 4.45 -3.19
C PHE A 53 -1.31 4.66 -4.71
N PRO A 54 -1.75 5.76 -5.35
CA PRO A 54 -1.54 5.95 -6.78
C PRO A 54 -0.06 5.95 -7.22
N ARG A 55 0.86 6.38 -6.34
CA ARG A 55 2.31 6.33 -6.61
C ARG A 55 2.83 4.90 -6.54
N ILE A 56 2.33 4.12 -5.58
CA ILE A 56 2.65 2.69 -5.42
C ILE A 56 2.08 1.88 -6.59
N GLU A 57 0.83 2.14 -6.99
CA GLU A 57 0.19 1.51 -8.14
C GLU A 57 1.01 1.75 -9.42
N LYS A 58 1.36 3.00 -9.69
CA LYS A 58 2.20 3.33 -10.86
C LYS A 58 3.55 2.58 -10.84
N TRP A 59 4.25 2.59 -9.70
CA TRP A 59 5.52 1.86 -9.57
C TRP A 59 5.35 0.35 -9.82
N TRP A 60 4.28 -0.24 -9.31
CA TRP A 60 3.97 -1.65 -9.51
C TRP A 60 3.72 -1.97 -10.98
N GLN A 61 2.91 -1.16 -11.68
CA GLN A 61 2.63 -1.33 -13.10
C GLN A 61 3.92 -1.23 -13.95
N GLU A 62 4.74 -0.21 -13.71
CA GLU A 62 6.02 -0.04 -14.40
C GLU A 62 6.96 -1.23 -14.20
N LYS A 63 6.95 -1.84 -13.02
CA LYS A 63 7.83 -2.96 -12.68
C LYS A 63 7.34 -4.30 -13.21
N TYR A 64 6.03 -4.57 -13.14
CA TYR A 64 5.46 -5.90 -13.34
C TYR A 64 4.48 -6.03 -14.51
N GLU A 65 3.81 -4.95 -14.93
CA GLU A 65 2.85 -4.99 -16.06
C GLU A 65 3.50 -4.65 -17.40
N VAL A 66 4.54 -3.81 -17.43
CA VAL A 66 5.24 -3.42 -18.68
C VAL A 66 6.22 -4.51 -19.18
N ARG A 67 6.38 -5.61 -18.44
CA ARG A 67 7.26 -6.73 -18.81
C ARG A 67 6.53 -7.99 -19.32
N GLY A 68 5.25 -7.84 -19.69
CA GLY A 68 4.46 -8.88 -20.38
C GLY A 68 4.63 -8.84 -21.89
#